data_AF-A0A0E2N832-F1
#
_entry.id   AF-A0A0E2N832-F1
#
_cell.length_a   1.000
_cell.length_b   1.000
_cell.length_c   1.000
_cell.angle_alpha   90.00
_cell.angle_beta   90.00
_cell.angle_gamma   90.00
#
_symmetry.space_group_name_H-M   'P 1'
#
loop_
_entity.id
_entity.type
_entity.pdbx_description
1 polymer ?
#
loop_
_entity_poly.entity_id
_entity_poly.type
_entity_poly.pdbx_seq_one_letter_code
_entity_poly.pdbx_strand_id
1 'polypeptide(L)'
;MGKRRYYADNEYNRRRYGRRHRSRDAPLWLKIGAFGAVMAGLLAFELGPPAVGCGIKGNISYNTGERIYHVPGQEHYSETRISLSKGERWFCSEDAARAAGWRKAMR
;
A
#
# COMPACT_ATOMS: atom_id res chain seq x y z
N MET A 1 -48.42 15.87 -50.52
CA MET A 1 -47.55 15.45 -49.39
C MET A 1 -46.15 16.06 -49.56
N GLY A 2 -45.46 16.55 -48.52
CA GLY A 2 -44.00 16.78 -48.67
C GLY A 2 -43.27 17.70 -47.68
N LYS A 3 -43.79 18.88 -47.33
CA LYS A 3 -42.96 19.91 -46.65
C LYS A 3 -43.00 19.91 -45.11
N ARG A 4 -43.97 19.23 -44.49
CA ARG A 4 -44.07 19.15 -43.01
C ARG A 4 -43.16 18.11 -42.38
N ARG A 5 -42.68 17.11 -43.13
CA ARG A 5 -41.79 16.07 -42.59
C ARG A 5 -40.34 16.54 -42.42
N TYR A 6 -39.84 17.41 -43.31
CA TYR A 6 -38.45 17.89 -43.27
C TYR A 6 -38.13 18.77 -42.04
N TYR A 7 -39.12 19.49 -41.49
CA TYR A 7 -38.95 20.28 -40.26
C TYR A 7 -39.09 19.46 -38.97
N ALA A 8 -39.72 18.28 -39.02
CA ALA A 8 -39.88 17.40 -37.86
C ALA A 8 -38.60 16.58 -37.56
N ASP A 9 -37.81 16.25 -38.59
CA ASP A 9 -36.58 15.47 -38.41
C ASP A 9 -35.46 16.28 -37.73
N ASN A 10 -35.42 17.60 -37.87
CA ASN A 10 -34.36 18.43 -37.30
C ASN A 10 -34.47 18.57 -35.77
N GLU A 11 -35.70 18.49 -35.23
CA GLU A 11 -35.93 18.51 -33.78
C GLU A 11 -35.69 17.12 -33.16
N TYR A 12 -36.10 16.06 -33.84
CA TYR A 12 -35.83 14.67 -33.44
C TYR A 12 -34.33 14.40 -33.39
N ASN A 13 -33.56 14.83 -34.39
CA ASN A 13 -32.12 14.62 -34.45
C ASN A 13 -31.35 15.44 -33.40
N ARG A 14 -31.78 16.68 -33.11
CA ARG A 14 -31.20 17.52 -32.04
C ARG A 14 -31.32 16.89 -30.66
N ARG A 15 -32.43 16.22 -30.37
CA ARG A 15 -32.64 15.51 -29.09
C ARG A 15 -31.80 14.23 -29.01
N ARG A 16 -31.56 13.54 -30.13
CA ARG A 16 -30.86 12.24 -30.16
C ARG A 16 -29.33 12.37 -30.18
N TYR A 17 -28.78 13.35 -30.90
CA TYR A 17 -27.33 13.56 -31.01
C TYR A 17 -26.80 14.78 -30.23
N GLY A 18 -27.69 15.56 -29.59
CA GLY A 18 -27.32 16.80 -28.88
C GLY A 18 -26.85 16.64 -27.43
N ARG A 19 -26.75 15.42 -26.90
CA ARG A 19 -26.00 15.21 -25.64
C ARG A 19 -24.53 15.05 -25.98
N ARG A 20 -23.85 16.19 -26.10
CA ARG A 20 -22.41 16.25 -25.80
C ARG A 20 -22.23 15.52 -24.47
N HIS A 21 -21.50 14.41 -24.47
CA HIS A 21 -20.94 13.82 -23.27
C HIS A 21 -20.08 14.91 -22.63
N ARG A 22 -20.71 15.73 -21.79
CA ARG A 22 -20.01 16.42 -20.72
C ARG A 22 -19.65 15.29 -19.78
N SER A 23 -18.52 14.65 -20.07
CA SER A 23 -17.81 13.80 -19.14
C SER A 23 -17.91 14.52 -17.81
N ARG A 24 -18.53 13.85 -16.82
CA ARG A 24 -18.47 14.28 -15.42
C ARG A 24 -17.04 14.02 -14.98
N ASP A 25 -16.12 14.77 -15.57
CA ASP A 25 -14.73 14.74 -15.22
C ASP A 25 -14.67 15.32 -13.82
N ALA A 26 -14.33 14.45 -12.87
CA ALA A 26 -14.00 14.87 -11.53
C ALA A 26 -13.00 16.05 -11.62
N PRO A 27 -13.18 17.08 -10.79
CA PRO A 27 -12.31 18.25 -10.83
C PRO A 27 -10.87 17.81 -10.59
N LEU A 28 -9.93 18.53 -11.21
CA LEU A 28 -8.51 18.17 -11.21
C LEU A 28 -7.95 17.95 -9.79
N TRP A 29 -8.38 18.74 -8.80
CA TRP A 29 -7.96 18.58 -7.40
C TRP A 29 -8.36 17.23 -6.79
N LEU A 30 -9.52 16.66 -7.18
CA LEU A 30 -9.95 15.33 -6.72
C LEU A 30 -9.09 14.23 -7.36
N LYS A 31 -8.72 14.41 -8.64
CA LYS A 31 -7.84 13.48 -9.36
C LYS A 31 -6.40 13.52 -8.82
N ILE A 32 -5.86 14.71 -8.54
CA ILE A 32 -4.54 14.90 -7.91
C ILE A 32 -4.54 14.34 -6.49
N GLY A 33 -5.58 14.60 -5.69
CA GLY A 33 -5.71 14.05 -4.33
C GLY A 33 -5.75 12.52 -4.34
N ALA A 34 -6.51 11.91 -5.25
CA ALA A 34 -6.55 10.46 -5.42
C ALA A 34 -5.18 9.89 -5.85
N PHE A 35 -4.48 10.55 -6.77
CA PHE A 35 -3.14 10.14 -7.20
C PHE A 35 -2.12 10.27 -6.06
N GLY A 36 -2.18 11.35 -5.29
CA GLY A 36 -1.33 11.57 -4.11
C GLY A 36 -1.53 10.49 -3.03
N ALA A 37 -2.77 10.06 -2.79
CA ALA A 37 -3.06 8.98 -1.84
C ALA A 37 -2.53 7.62 -2.32
N VAL A 38 -2.68 7.32 -3.61
CA VAL A 38 -2.13 6.08 -4.22
C VAL A 38 -0.60 6.09 -4.18
N MET A 39 0.04 7.21 -4.53
CA MET A 39 1.51 7.35 -4.47
C MET A 39 2.04 7.30 -3.04
N ALA A 40 1.34 7.90 -2.07
CA ALA A 40 1.71 7.82 -0.66
C ALA A 40 1.57 6.38 -0.11
N GLY A 41 0.51 5.66 -0.50
CA GLY A 41 0.34 4.25 -0.13
C GLY A 41 1.43 3.35 -0.72
N LEU A 42 1.83 3.58 -1.98
CA LEU A 42 2.93 2.87 -2.63
C LEU A 42 4.29 3.17 -1.97
N LEU A 43 4.57 4.45 -1.69
CA LEU A 43 5.78 4.87 -0.99
C LEU A 43 5.88 4.28 0.43
N ALA A 44 4.76 4.26 1.18
CA ALA A 44 4.71 3.67 2.51
C ALA A 44 4.85 2.15 2.50
N PHE A 45 4.52 1.48 1.40
CA PHE A 45 4.68 0.04 1.24
C PHE A 45 6.14 -0.34 0.93
N GLU A 46 6.85 0.44 0.11
CA GLU A 46 8.28 0.22 -0.19
C GLU A 46 9.20 0.63 0.96
N LEU A 47 8.90 1.72 1.66
CA LEU A 47 9.63 2.18 2.84
C LEU A 47 9.08 1.52 4.11
N GLY A 48 8.97 0.19 4.07
CA GLY A 48 8.48 -0.62 5.18
C GLY A 48 9.23 -0.39 6.51
N PRO A 49 8.93 -1.21 7.54
CA PRO A 49 9.30 -0.99 8.95
C PRO A 49 10.73 -0.51 9.32
N PRO A 50 11.82 -0.69 8.55
CA PRO A 50 13.06 0.06 8.81
C PRO A 50 12.91 1.59 8.90
N ALA A 51 11.91 2.20 8.25
CA ALA A 51 11.70 3.65 8.28
C ALA A 51 11.08 4.17 9.60
N VAL A 52 10.44 3.30 10.40
CA VAL A 52 9.75 3.69 11.66
C VAL A 52 10.60 3.48 12.92
N GLY A 53 11.93 3.34 12.78
CA GLY A 53 12.86 3.35 13.93
C GLY A 53 12.91 2.05 14.74
N CYS A 54 12.31 0.97 14.24
CA CYS A 54 12.30 -0.32 14.94
C CYS A 54 13.33 -1.26 14.31
N GLY A 55 14.58 -1.13 14.77
CA GLY A 55 15.74 -1.81 14.22
C GLY A 55 16.01 -3.22 14.79
N ILE A 56 15.14 -3.79 15.61
CA ILE A 56 15.37 -5.13 16.17
C ILE A 56 14.59 -6.15 15.33
N LYS A 57 15.29 -7.13 14.77
CA LYS A 57 14.73 -8.15 13.87
C LYS A 57 14.43 -9.43 14.65
N GLY A 58 13.17 -9.82 14.77
CA GLY A 58 12.76 -11.09 15.37
C GLY A 58 12.47 -12.17 14.33
N ASN A 59 13.36 -13.16 14.16
CA ASN A 59 13.16 -14.35 13.33
C ASN A 59 12.82 -15.64 14.11
N ILE A 60 12.15 -16.57 13.45
CA ILE A 60 11.82 -17.88 14.01
C ILE A 60 12.71 -18.91 13.33
N SER A 61 13.54 -19.60 14.11
CA SER A 61 14.42 -20.64 13.59
C SER A 61 13.59 -21.74 12.91
N TYR A 62 13.87 -22.00 11.64
CA TYR A 62 13.15 -23.01 10.87
C TYR A 62 13.29 -24.42 11.49
N ASN A 63 14.46 -24.74 12.04
CA ASN A 63 14.77 -26.07 12.56
C ASN A 63 14.25 -26.29 13.98
N THR A 64 14.26 -25.25 14.82
CA THR A 64 13.97 -25.37 16.26
C THR A 64 12.70 -24.68 16.69
N GLY A 65 12.09 -23.85 15.83
CA GLY A 65 10.93 -23.02 16.18
C GLY A 65 11.24 -21.92 17.20
N GLU A 66 12.51 -21.71 17.53
CA GLU A 66 12.92 -20.72 18.52
C GLU A 66 12.70 -19.30 18.02
N ARG A 67 12.16 -18.45 18.89
CA ARG A 67 11.97 -17.01 18.65
C ARG A 67 13.24 -16.27 19.06
N ILE A 68 14.00 -15.82 18.07
CA ILE A 68 15.30 -15.18 18.26
C ILE A 68 15.22 -13.73 17.76
N TYR A 69 15.72 -12.78 18.55
CA TYR A 69 15.83 -11.39 18.12
C TYR A 69 17.28 -10.98 17.91
N HIS A 70 17.50 -10.20 16.84
CA HIS A 70 18.77 -9.66 16.42
C HIS A 70 18.76 -8.13 16.52
N VAL A 71 19.82 -7.57 17.08
CA VAL A 71 20.03 -6.11 17.21
C VAL A 71 21.01 -5.62 16.14
N PRO A 72 20.94 -4.34 15.74
CA PRO A 72 21.91 -3.76 14.81
C PRO A 72 23.35 -3.91 15.36
N GLY A 73 24.27 -4.36 14.52
CA GLY A 73 25.68 -4.61 14.89
C GLY A 73 26.01 -6.07 15.20
N GLN A 74 25.03 -6.98 15.22
CA GLN A 74 25.29 -8.42 15.29
C GLN A 74 25.72 -9.00 13.94
N GLU A 75 26.46 -10.10 13.97
CA GLU A 75 27.06 -10.74 12.79
C GLU A 75 25.99 -11.11 11.77
N HIS A 76 24.93 -11.77 12.23
CA HIS A 76 23.85 -12.24 11.36
C HIS A 76 22.70 -11.24 11.21
N TYR A 77 22.85 -9.99 11.68
CA TYR A 77 21.78 -9.01 11.62
C TYR A 77 21.40 -8.66 10.17
N SER A 78 22.39 -8.48 9.30
CA SER A 78 22.20 -8.14 7.88
C SER A 78 21.55 -9.28 7.09
N GLU A 79 21.98 -10.51 7.36
CA GLU A 79 21.49 -11.74 6.71
C GLU A 79 20.06 -12.10 7.14
N THR A 80 19.70 -11.77 8.38
CA THR A 80 18.37 -12.06 8.92
C THR A 80 17.30 -11.27 8.15
N ARG A 81 16.45 -12.00 7.42
CA ARG A 81 15.26 -11.48 6.74
C ARG A 81 14.02 -11.88 7.53
N ILE A 82 13.14 -10.91 7.77
CA ILE A 82 11.92 -11.11 8.55
C ILE A 82 10.75 -11.39 7.61
N SER A 83 10.03 -12.47 7.88
CA SER A 83 8.87 -12.94 7.15
C SER A 83 7.62 -12.86 8.05
N LEU A 84 6.81 -11.80 7.84
CA LEU A 84 5.56 -11.59 8.58
C LEU A 84 4.59 -12.78 8.46
N SER A 85 4.58 -13.47 7.31
CA SER A 85 3.73 -14.65 7.08
C SER A 85 4.07 -15.84 7.99
N LYS A 86 5.31 -15.90 8.48
CA LYS A 86 5.76 -16.93 9.44
C LYS A 86 5.56 -16.51 10.90
N GLY A 87 5.01 -15.31 11.15
CA GLY A 87 4.90 -14.74 12.49
C GLY A 87 6.18 -14.08 13.00
N GLU A 88 7.18 -13.90 12.13
CA GLU A 88 8.37 -13.09 12.41
C GLU A 88 8.02 -11.60 12.39
N ARG A 89 8.74 -10.76 13.14
CA ARG A 89 8.39 -9.33 13.26
C ARG A 89 9.57 -8.48 13.71
N TRP A 90 9.42 -7.16 13.53
CA TRP A 90 10.35 -6.18 14.08
C TRP A 90 9.91 -5.70 15.46
N PHE A 91 10.88 -5.36 16.30
CA PHE A 91 10.70 -4.74 17.60
C PHE A 91 11.43 -3.41 17.66
N CYS A 92 10.93 -2.49 18.48
CA CYS A 92 11.53 -1.19 18.70
C CYS A 92 12.42 -1.17 19.96
N SER A 93 12.27 -2.15 20.86
CA SER A 93 13.09 -2.32 22.06
C SER A 93 13.34 -3.80 22.38
N GLU A 94 14.48 -4.10 23.03
CA GLU A 94 14.81 -5.46 23.48
C GLU A 94 13.82 -5.95 24.55
N ASP A 95 13.27 -5.04 25.36
CA ASP A 95 12.27 -5.37 26.37
C ASP A 95 10.95 -5.85 25.75
N ALA A 96 10.50 -5.21 24.66
CA ALA A 96 9.32 -5.65 23.94
C ALA A 96 9.53 -7.04 23.32
N ALA A 97 10.74 -7.31 22.80
CA ALA A 97 11.09 -8.63 22.27
C ALA A 97 11.06 -9.70 23.38
N ARG A 98 11.70 -9.42 24.52
CA ARG A 98 11.70 -10.34 25.68
C ARG A 98 10.31 -10.57 26.25
N ALA A 99 9.50 -9.52 26.40
CA ALA A 99 8.11 -9.63 26.86
C ALA A 99 7.24 -10.44 25.88
N ALA A 100 7.54 -10.36 24.59
CA ALA A 100 6.91 -11.17 23.56
C ALA A 100 7.41 -12.63 23.52
N GLY A 101 8.31 -13.03 24.42
CA GLY A 101 8.88 -14.38 24.51
C GLY A 101 10.00 -14.66 23.53
N TRP A 102 10.77 -13.65 23.13
CA TRP A 102 11.91 -13.78 22.22
C TRP A 102 13.23 -13.75 22.99
N ARG A 103 14.18 -14.60 22.60
CA ARG A 103 15.53 -14.61 23.17
C ARG A 103 16.52 -13.83 22.32
N LYS A 104 17.55 -13.27 22.92
CA LYS A 104 18.62 -12.57 22.19
C LYS A 104 19.46 -13.56 21.38
N ALA A 105 19.83 -13.18 20.16
CA ALA A 105 20.85 -13.89 19.41
C ALA A 105 22.21 -13.79 20.14
N MET A 106 22.96 -14.88 20.20
CA MET A 106 24.26 -14.91 20.87
C MET A 106 25.39 -14.28 20.03
N ARG A 107 25.21 -14.16 18.71
CA ARG A 107 26.22 -13.70 17.74
C ARG A 107 25.55 -12.81 16.69
#